data_AF-A0AAW4MDW9-F1
#
_entry.id   AF-A0AAW4MDW9-F1
#
_cell.length_a   1.000
_cell.length_b   1.000
_cell.length_c   1.000
_cell.angle_alpha   90.00
_cell.angle_beta   90.00
_cell.angle_gamma   90.00
#
_symmetry.space_group_name_H-M   'P 1'
#
loop_
_entity.id
_entity.type
_entity.pdbx_description
1 polymer ?
#
loop_
_entity_poly.entity_id
_entity_poly.type
_entity_poly.pdbx_seq_one_letter_code
_entity_poly.pdbx_strand_id
1 'polypeptide(L)'
;MLFQDKLKELRESHNLLQRQVAAGIDMDTAVYCKIEKGYRQAREVQVRQLALFYGIPYEELRRYWLAGKVYSLVEEEEDANGILYMVAEEMEEYGNHPTKIKK
;
A
#
# COMPACT_ATOMS: atom_id res chain seq x y z
N MET A 1 -8.72 -2.36 -1.68
CA MET A 1 -7.68 -1.48 -2.25
C MET A 1 -6.39 -1.73 -1.50
N LEU A 2 -5.36 -2.24 -2.18
CA LEU A 2 -4.02 -2.43 -1.60
C LEU A 2 -3.07 -1.32 -2.10
N PHE A 3 -1.79 -1.44 -1.78
CA PHE A 3 -0.78 -0.43 -2.10
C PHE A 3 -0.73 -0.06 -3.59
N GLN A 4 -0.69 -1.06 -4.48
CA GLN A 4 -0.63 -0.86 -5.92
C GLN A 4 -1.85 -0.10 -6.46
N ASP A 5 -3.04 -0.42 -5.95
CA ASP A 5 -4.28 0.25 -6.35
C ASP A 5 -4.27 1.72 -5.88
N LYS A 6 -3.81 1.97 -4.64
CA LYS A 6 -3.69 3.33 -4.11
C LYS A 6 -2.70 4.17 -4.90
N LEU A 7 -1.58 3.59 -5.32
CA LEU A 7 -0.60 4.30 -6.19
C LEU A 7 -1.21 4.66 -7.54
N LYS A 8 -1.95 3.72 -8.15
CA LYS A 8 -2.64 3.97 -9.42
C LYS A 8 -3.68 5.08 -9.29
N GLU A 9 -4.49 5.03 -8.23
CA GLU A 9 -5.49 6.07 -7.91
C GLU A 9 -4.84 7.45 -7.80
N LEU A 10 -3.78 7.57 -6.98
CA LEU A 10 -3.05 8.83 -6.79
C LEU A 10 -2.42 9.32 -8.09
N ARG A 11 -1.82 8.43 -8.89
CA ARG A 11 -1.22 8.79 -10.16
C ARG A 11 -2.27 9.35 -11.13
N GLU A 12 -3.40 8.67 -11.24
CA GLU A 12 -4.49 9.04 -12.16
C GLU A 12 -5.20 10.32 -11.69
N SER A 13 -5.37 10.53 -10.38
CA SER A 13 -5.93 11.78 -9.85
C SER A 13 -5.05 13.00 -10.14
N HIS A 14 -3.74 12.80 -10.28
CA HIS A 14 -2.78 13.85 -10.64
C HIS A 14 -2.54 13.96 -12.16
N ASN A 15 -3.24 13.18 -12.99
CA ASN A 15 -3.04 13.10 -14.44
C ASN A 15 -1.59 12.79 -14.85
N LEU A 16 -0.91 11.92 -14.10
CA LEU A 16 0.49 11.59 -14.32
C LEU A 16 0.67 10.27 -15.09
N LEU A 17 1.71 10.22 -15.91
CA LEU A 17 2.25 9.00 -16.49
C LEU A 17 3.19 8.31 -15.48
N GLN A 18 3.28 6.99 -15.52
CA GLN A 18 4.17 6.20 -14.66
C GLN A 18 5.64 6.69 -14.72
N ARG A 19 6.12 7.06 -15.91
CA ARG A 19 7.46 7.66 -16.11
C ARG A 19 7.67 8.99 -15.40
N GLN A 20 6.62 9.80 -15.23
CA GLN A 20 6.70 11.09 -14.55
C GLN A 20 6.81 10.89 -13.03
N VAL A 21 6.07 9.92 -12.50
CA VAL A 21 6.20 9.54 -11.07
C VAL A 21 7.60 9.00 -10.80
N ALA A 22 8.07 8.07 -11.64
CA ALA A 22 9.39 7.48 -11.50
C ALA A 22 10.51 8.54 -11.53
N ALA A 23 10.46 9.48 -12.48
CA ALA A 23 11.38 10.60 -12.55
C ALA A 23 11.29 11.51 -11.30
N GLY A 24 10.07 11.77 -10.81
CA GLY A 24 9.83 12.62 -9.65
C GLY A 24 10.37 12.09 -8.32
N ILE A 25 10.63 10.79 -8.23
CA ILE A 25 11.22 10.14 -7.03
C ILE A 25 12.60 9.55 -7.30
N ASP A 26 13.23 9.93 -8.41
CA ASP A 26 14.54 9.42 -8.85
C ASP A 26 14.62 7.89 -8.88
N MET A 27 13.67 7.28 -9.59
CA MET A 27 13.55 5.84 -9.75
C MET A 27 13.51 5.44 -11.22
N ASP A 28 14.07 4.27 -11.53
CA ASP A 28 13.90 3.64 -12.82
C ASP A 28 12.40 3.39 -13.13
N THR A 29 11.98 3.75 -14.35
CA THR A 29 10.57 3.65 -14.76
C THR A 29 10.07 2.20 -14.75
N ALA A 30 10.89 1.22 -15.16
CA ALA A 30 10.48 -0.18 -15.14
C ALA A 30 10.32 -0.71 -13.71
N VAL A 31 11.13 -0.21 -12.76
CA VAL A 31 10.96 -0.50 -11.34
C VAL A 31 9.62 0.05 -10.82
N TYR A 32 9.32 1.32 -11.09
CA TYR A 32 8.04 1.91 -10.69
C TYR A 32 6.84 1.17 -11.31
N CYS A 33 6.91 0.84 -12.61
CA CYS A 33 5.87 0.06 -13.29
C CYS A 33 5.62 -1.30 -12.63
N LYS A 34 6.67 -1.99 -12.14
CA LYS A 34 6.51 -3.25 -11.42
C LYS A 34 5.88 -3.04 -10.04
N ILE A 35 6.21 -1.94 -9.36
CA ILE A 35 5.61 -1.58 -8.07
C ILE A 35 4.12 -1.28 -8.22
N GLU A 36 3.74 -0.39 -9.15
CA GLU A 36 2.33 -0.01 -9.35
C GLU A 36 1.46 -1.17 -9.90
N LYS A 37 2.08 -2.21 -10.47
CA LYS A 37 1.38 -3.43 -10.88
C LYS A 37 1.36 -4.53 -9.81
N GLY A 38 1.99 -4.31 -8.65
CA GLY A 38 2.09 -5.30 -7.57
C GLY A 38 3.13 -6.41 -7.79
N TYR A 39 3.83 -6.43 -8.92
CA TYR A 39 4.87 -7.43 -9.21
C TYR A 39 6.18 -7.22 -8.42
N ARG A 40 6.33 -6.08 -7.73
CA ARG A 40 7.50 -5.77 -6.91
C ARG A 40 7.10 -4.98 -5.68
N GLN A 41 7.60 -5.39 -4.53
CA GLN A 41 7.42 -4.64 -3.28
C GLN A 41 8.29 -3.38 -3.25
N ALA A 42 7.68 -2.24 -2.88
CA ALA A 42 8.41 -1.01 -2.62
C ALA A 42 9.21 -1.10 -1.31
N ARG A 43 10.35 -0.42 -1.26
CA ARG A 43 11.10 -0.19 -0.02
C ARG A 43 10.49 0.95 0.77
N GLU A 44 10.67 0.97 2.09
CA GLU A 44 10.11 2.04 2.94
C GLU A 44 10.55 3.45 2.51
N VAL A 45 11.81 3.60 2.09
CA VAL A 45 12.34 4.87 1.54
C VAL A 45 11.52 5.32 0.33
N GLN A 46 11.15 4.40 -0.56
CA GLN A 46 10.34 4.70 -1.73
C GLN A 46 8.90 5.06 -1.34
N VAL A 47 8.34 4.42 -0.31
CA VAL A 47 7.03 4.79 0.24
C VAL A 47 7.05 6.22 0.78
N ARG A 48 8.11 6.62 1.50
CA ARG A 48 8.28 8.01 1.97
C ARG A 48 8.39 9.00 0.80
N GLN A 49 9.19 8.67 -0.21
CA GLN A 49 9.34 9.51 -1.41
C GLN A 49 8.02 9.66 -2.17
N LEU A 50 7.25 8.58 -2.32
CA LEU A 50 5.94 8.60 -2.96
C LEU A 50 4.91 9.42 -2.18
N ALA A 51 4.89 9.28 -0.85
CA ALA A 51 4.00 10.09 0.00
C ALA A 51 4.31 11.59 -0.15
N LEU A 52 5.60 11.95 -0.14
CA LEU A 52 6.04 13.33 -0.36
C LEU A 52 5.68 13.82 -1.77
N PHE A 53 5.94 13.01 -2.80
CA PHE A 53 5.65 13.34 -4.19
C PHE A 53 4.15 13.61 -4.44
N TYR A 54 3.27 12.81 -3.84
CA TYR A 54 1.82 12.98 -3.95
C TYR A 54 1.23 13.96 -2.93
N GLY A 55 2.05 14.51 -2.02
CA GLY A 55 1.58 15.45 -1.00
C GLY A 55 0.61 14.85 0.03
N ILE A 56 0.71 13.55 0.31
CA ILE A 56 -0.15 12.86 1.29
C ILE A 56 0.63 12.48 2.55
N PRO A 57 -0.04 12.28 3.70
CA PRO A 57 0.62 11.83 4.91
C PRO A 57 1.32 10.49 4.70
N TYR A 58 2.58 10.37 5.15
CA TYR A 58 3.34 9.13 5.06
C TYR A 58 2.60 7.96 5.72
N GLU A 59 2.01 8.16 6.89
CA GLU A 59 1.29 7.11 7.62
C GLU A 59 0.04 6.61 6.88
N GLU A 60 -0.58 7.45 6.04
CA GLU A 60 -1.70 7.03 5.20
C GLU A 60 -1.20 6.02 4.14
N LEU A 61 -0.17 6.40 3.38
CA LEU A 61 0.38 5.56 2.32
C LEU A 61 1.05 4.30 2.88
N ARG A 62 1.74 4.44 4.02
CA ARG A 62 2.41 3.35 4.73
C ARG A 62 1.43 2.26 5.17
N ARG A 63 0.21 2.63 5.55
CA ARG A 63 -0.82 1.66 5.94
C ARG A 63 -1.18 0.71 4.80
N TYR A 64 -1.40 1.25 3.60
CA TYR A 64 -1.65 0.44 2.41
C TYR A 64 -0.45 -0.44 2.06
N TRP A 65 0.77 0.08 2.19
CA TRP A 65 2.00 -0.67 1.96
C TRP A 65 2.16 -1.86 2.92
N LEU A 66 1.92 -1.65 4.21
CA LEU A 66 1.96 -2.72 5.21
C LEU A 66 0.85 -3.76 5.00
N ALA A 67 -0.37 -3.32 4.68
CA ALA A 67 -1.46 -4.22 4.33
C ALA A 67 -1.09 -5.11 3.12
N GLY A 68 -0.46 -4.53 2.10
CA GLY A 68 0.05 -5.28 0.94
C GLY A 68 1.13 -6.30 1.31
N LYS A 69 2.01 -5.99 2.28
CA LYS A 69 3.00 -6.94 2.79
C LYS A 69 2.36 -8.10 3.54
N VAL A 70 1.41 -7.81 4.43
CA VAL A 70 0.67 -8.84 5.16
C VAL A 70 -0.07 -9.73 4.18
N TYR A 71 -0.76 -9.15 3.19
CA TYR A 71 -1.42 -9.88 2.12
C TYR A 71 -0.46 -10.83 1.39
N SER A 72 0.72 -10.35 0.96
CA SER A 72 1.69 -11.21 0.26
C SER A 72 2.28 -12.34 1.11
N LEU A 73 2.13 -12.30 2.43
CA LEU A 73 2.56 -13.39 3.31
C LEU A 73 1.51 -14.51 3.43
N VAL A 74 0.24 -14.20 3.17
CA VAL A 74 -0.88 -15.11 3.43
C VAL A 74 -1.71 -15.43 2.18
N GLU A 75 -1.43 -14.79 1.04
CA GLU A 75 -2.26 -14.91 -0.17
C GLU A 75 -2.33 -16.32 -0.77
N GLU A 76 -1.34 -17.17 -0.50
CA GLU A 76 -1.28 -18.56 -0.97
C GLU A 76 -1.80 -19.57 0.07
N GLU A 77 -2.15 -19.12 1.27
CA GLU A 77 -2.61 -19.99 2.37
C GLU A 77 -4.10 -20.31 2.24
N GLU A 78 -4.47 -21.58 2.41
CA GLU A 78 -5.87 -22.03 2.32
C GLU A 78 -6.77 -21.35 3.36
N ASP A 79 -6.23 -21.08 4.56
CA ASP A 79 -6.93 -20.41 5.67
C ASP A 79 -6.35 -19.02 6.00
N ALA A 80 -6.07 -18.22 4.97
CA ALA A 80 -5.56 -16.85 5.14
C ALA A 80 -6.40 -16.01 6.13
N ASN A 81 -7.73 -16.16 6.12
CA ASN A 81 -8.61 -15.42 7.01
C ASN A 81 -8.49 -15.88 8.46
N GLY A 82 -8.39 -17.19 8.73
CA GLY A 82 -8.14 -17.71 10.07
C GLY A 82 -6.81 -17.22 10.64
N ILE A 83 -5.75 -17.21 9.82
CA ILE A 83 -4.43 -16.67 10.19
C ILE A 83 -4.54 -15.18 10.60
N LEU A 84 -5.20 -14.37 9.77
CA LEU A 84 -5.38 -12.94 10.07
C LEU A 84 -6.24 -12.71 11.31
N TYR A 85 -7.26 -13.53 11.53
CA TYR A 85 -8.09 -13.47 12.73
C TYR A 85 -7.30 -13.77 14.00
N MET A 86 -6.47 -14.82 14.00
CA MET A 86 -5.60 -15.13 15.15
C MET A 86 -4.65 -13.98 15.49
N VAL A 87 -4.05 -13.33 14.48
CA VAL A 87 -3.20 -12.14 14.69
C VAL A 87 -4.01 -10.99 15.28
N ALA A 88 -5.23 -10.76 14.80
CA ALA A 88 -6.08 -9.67 15.28
C ALA A 88 -6.51 -9.84 16.74
N GLU A 89 -6.84 -11.07 17.16
CA GLU A 89 -7.22 -11.40 18.54
C GLU A 89 -6.07 -11.18 19.52
N GLU A 90 -4.84 -11.59 19.16
CA GLU A 90 -3.64 -11.39 19.99
C GLU A 90 -3.27 -9.90 20.17
N MET A 91 -3.66 -9.05 19.21
CA MET A 91 -3.31 -7.62 19.25
C MET A 91 -4.17 -6.76 20.22
N GLU A 92 -5.13 -7.35 20.96
CA GLU A 92 -6.00 -6.85 22.07
C GLU A 92 -6.59 -5.39 22.04
N GLU A 93 -6.20 -4.48 21.15
CA GLU A 93 -6.71 -3.10 21.05
C GLU A 93 -7.32 -2.78 19.67
N TYR A 94 -7.76 -3.78 18.90
CA TYR A 94 -8.41 -3.51 17.61
C TYR A 94 -9.83 -2.89 17.74
N GLY A 95 -10.37 -2.80 18.97
CA GLY A 95 -11.73 -2.35 19.26
C GLY A 95 -11.95 -0.83 19.40
N ASN A 96 -10.90 0.01 19.46
CA ASN A 96 -11.07 1.44 19.77
C ASN A 96 -10.91 2.42 18.59
N HIS A 97 -10.78 1.94 17.35
CA HIS A 97 -10.90 2.80 16.17
C HIS A 97 -12.24 2.59 15.47
N PRO A 98 -13.13 3.61 15.41
CA PRO A 98 -14.43 3.47 14.82
C PRO A 98 -14.31 3.41 13.30
N THR A 99 -14.27 2.20 12.74
CA THR A 99 -14.58 2.00 11.33
C THR A 99 -16.09 2.20 11.19
N LYS A 100 -16.51 3.46 11.02
CA LYS A 100 -17.89 3.79 10.66
C LYS A 100 -18.18 3.21 9.28
N ILE A 101 -18.70 1.99 9.25
CA ILE A 101 -19.55 1.52 8.15
C ILE A 101 -20.95 1.44 8.76
N LYS A 102 -21.67 2.57 8.71
CA LYS A 102 -23.12 2.55 8.92
C LYS A 102 -23.78 2.33 7.57
N LYS A 103 -24.72 1.38 7.61
CA LYS A 103 -25.65 0.91 6.56
C LYS A 103 -26.23 2.02 5.69
#